data_AF-A0A9E3X4F5-F1
#
_entry.id   AF-A0A9E3X4F5-F1
#
_cell.length_a   1.000
_cell.length_b   1.000
_cell.length_c   1.000
_cell.angle_alpha   90.00
_cell.angle_beta   90.00
_cell.angle_gamma   90.00
#
_symmetry.space_group_name_H-M   'P 1'
#
loop_
_entity.id
_entity.type
_entity.pdbx_description
1 polymer ?
#
loop_
_entity_poly.entity_id
_entity_poly.type
_entity_poly.pdbx_seq_one_letter_code
_entity_poly.pdbx_strand_id
1 'polypeptide(L)'
;AAAILRLPFPISSLMKLVGVDSERVTELLGYGFLTQAESEDTLLVPPCVIEVVRLQTAPIEQQMWHTKAATYYQTHHDYIEAAYHWYQAQEPTVAADLLLVHAQALINRKAVDELADLLTTLQSVNLPQQQWARLRLLAGQVAELLSHFETATTAYTEALRTPEPTVEAEAHYRLARILEYRNLDEALVHYTRGIDLLERHRQQAVQGHGATDSLLAKLYIHCSWIFIQGRQDLQRADSNLQRAKLLIDPQNRTDWADLYNAGGELAYREGNFAAAVASRMEAWLAAKECNDVDRMVKITYNLGRDYTALRQFEQALSYLETSRQMAQSIGMRNLEAGCRQIAGDCYFYQGRYGEALIAFQDAYQLYHQLKNYAWLVSVCYDLAATYALLQQWDEAQRYYQEGITTAHDVSKKADSQDSLLLQKFEDLRQQHPRLTTSQVALNPRQQNALAHVDRYGEISNRVYRQINGVENKTAAEDLKALVVQGLLAKIGQGAATRYRLPAEKPSLSLPLSNRQQEALAYLRQHGHISNRIYRNLTQVGNKAAAADLRDLVEMGLVKQQGKGPATIYRLV
;
A
#
# COMPACT_ATOMS: atom_id res chain seq x y z
N ALA A 1 -46.03 -21.33 10.63
CA ALA A 1 -45.45 -20.20 11.38
C ALA A 1 -43.98 -20.42 11.78
N ALA A 2 -43.62 -21.36 12.66
CA ALA A 2 -42.20 -21.55 13.05
C ALA A 2 -41.26 -21.83 11.85
N ALA A 3 -41.73 -22.57 10.84
CA ALA A 3 -40.94 -22.97 9.66
C ALA A 3 -40.46 -21.81 8.76
N ILE A 4 -40.94 -20.59 8.95
CA ILE A 4 -40.41 -19.42 8.22
C ILE A 4 -39.22 -18.77 8.93
N LEU A 5 -38.99 -19.07 10.21
CA LEU A 5 -37.89 -18.53 11.00
C LEU A 5 -36.60 -19.28 10.65
N ARG A 6 -35.54 -18.54 10.33
CA ARG A 6 -34.26 -19.11 9.89
C ARG A 6 -33.21 -19.24 11.00
N LEU A 7 -33.36 -18.44 12.06
CA LEU A 7 -32.49 -18.46 13.25
C LEU A 7 -33.19 -19.20 14.41
N PRO A 8 -32.42 -19.74 15.37
CA PRO A 8 -32.98 -20.18 16.64
C PRO A 8 -33.77 -19.06 17.31
N PHE A 9 -34.96 -19.38 17.83
CA PHE A 9 -35.88 -18.41 18.41
C PHE A 9 -36.31 -18.82 19.83
N PRO A 10 -36.45 -17.87 20.77
CA PRO A 10 -36.96 -18.18 22.10
C PRO A 10 -38.38 -18.74 22.08
N ILE A 11 -38.70 -19.65 23.00
CA ILE A 11 -40.07 -20.18 23.17
C ILE A 11 -41.08 -19.04 23.33
N SER A 12 -40.75 -18.05 24.17
CA SER A 12 -41.59 -16.88 24.42
C SER A 12 -41.82 -16.03 23.16
N SER A 13 -40.86 -15.98 22.24
CA SER A 13 -40.99 -15.30 20.94
C SER A 13 -41.99 -16.02 20.05
N LEU A 14 -41.94 -17.36 19.98
CA LEU A 14 -42.89 -18.15 19.20
C LEU A 14 -44.32 -17.99 19.72
N MET A 15 -44.49 -18.05 21.04
CA MET A 15 -45.80 -17.85 21.70
C MET A 15 -46.38 -16.47 21.36
N LYS A 16 -45.55 -15.41 21.42
CA LYS A 16 -45.99 -14.04 21.06
C LYS A 16 -46.26 -13.87 19.57
N LEU A 17 -45.44 -14.48 18.71
CA LEU A 17 -45.54 -14.35 17.25
C LEU A 17 -46.77 -15.06 16.69
N VAL A 18 -47.09 -16.24 17.24
CA VAL A 18 -48.08 -17.16 16.66
C VAL A 18 -49.33 -17.29 17.54
N GLY A 19 -49.26 -16.87 18.80
CA GLY A 19 -50.38 -16.96 19.76
C GLY A 19 -50.64 -18.38 20.24
N VAL A 20 -49.61 -19.24 20.29
CA VAL A 20 -49.72 -20.62 20.78
C VAL A 20 -49.33 -20.69 22.26
N ASP A 21 -49.97 -21.59 23.00
CA ASP A 21 -49.63 -21.86 24.39
C ASP A 21 -48.38 -22.75 24.53
N SER A 22 -47.87 -22.86 25.76
CA SER A 22 -46.68 -23.67 26.06
C SER A 22 -46.92 -25.16 25.85
N GLU A 23 -48.15 -25.63 26.05
CA GLU A 23 -48.52 -27.05 25.92
C GLU A 23 -48.34 -27.52 24.47
N ARG A 24 -48.81 -26.73 23.50
CA ARG A 24 -48.64 -27.03 22.08
C ARG A 24 -47.17 -27.02 21.65
N VAL A 25 -46.35 -26.16 22.24
CA VAL A 25 -44.90 -26.13 21.98
C VAL A 25 -44.23 -27.42 22.49
N THR A 26 -44.58 -27.87 23.70
CA THR A 26 -44.09 -29.13 24.28
C THR A 26 -44.51 -30.34 23.44
N GLU A 27 -45.73 -30.35 22.91
CA GLU A 27 -46.21 -31.41 22.03
C GLU A 27 -45.40 -31.48 20.72
N LEU A 28 -45.15 -30.33 20.08
CA LEU A 28 -44.34 -30.26 18.85
C LEU A 28 -42.88 -30.68 19.07
N LEU A 29 -42.32 -30.38 20.25
CA LEU A 29 -41.02 -30.90 20.68
C LEU A 29 -41.05 -32.42 20.83
N GLY A 30 -42.08 -32.97 21.49
CA GLY A 30 -42.24 -34.41 21.70
C GLY A 30 -42.38 -35.21 20.39
N TYR A 31 -42.97 -34.61 19.36
CA TYR A 31 -43.07 -35.18 18.01
C TYR A 31 -41.84 -34.95 17.13
N GLY A 32 -40.85 -34.18 17.58
CA GLY A 32 -39.65 -33.85 16.81
C GLY A 32 -39.88 -32.85 15.67
N PHE A 33 -41.00 -32.12 15.68
CA PHE A 33 -41.25 -31.01 14.73
C PHE A 33 -40.51 -29.73 15.11
N LEU A 34 -40.08 -29.63 16.37
CA LEU A 34 -39.18 -28.62 16.90
C LEU A 34 -38.03 -29.32 17.63
N THR A 35 -36.86 -28.70 17.67
CA THR A 35 -35.72 -29.16 18.46
C THR A 35 -35.15 -28.02 19.28
N GLN A 36 -34.63 -28.32 20.48
CA GLN A 36 -33.88 -27.34 21.27
C GLN A 36 -32.58 -26.96 20.55
N ALA A 37 -32.29 -25.68 20.55
CA ALA A 37 -31.01 -25.14 20.07
C ALA A 37 -30.00 -25.08 21.22
N GLU A 38 -28.88 -24.36 21.02
CA GLU A 38 -27.74 -24.31 21.95
C GLU A 38 -28.09 -23.82 23.37
N SER A 39 -29.20 -23.11 23.55
CA SER A 39 -29.72 -22.71 24.87
C SER A 39 -31.08 -23.35 25.17
N GLU A 40 -31.33 -23.70 26.45
CA GLU A 40 -32.51 -24.45 26.90
C GLU A 40 -33.85 -23.80 26.50
N ASP A 41 -33.86 -22.48 26.35
CA ASP A 41 -35.05 -21.67 26.03
C ASP A 41 -35.21 -21.33 24.54
N THR A 42 -34.30 -21.81 23.68
CA THR A 42 -34.33 -21.55 22.23
C THR A 42 -34.69 -22.78 21.43
N LEU A 43 -35.51 -22.57 20.40
CA LEU A 43 -36.00 -23.61 19.51
C LEU A 43 -35.55 -23.36 18.09
N LEU A 44 -35.39 -24.44 17.33
CA LEU A 44 -35.25 -24.40 15.88
C LEU A 44 -36.22 -25.41 15.24
N VAL A 45 -36.52 -25.19 13.96
CA VAL A 45 -37.31 -26.13 13.17
C VAL A 45 -36.34 -26.99 12.35
N PRO A 46 -36.40 -28.32 12.43
CA PRO A 46 -35.53 -29.18 11.63
C PRO A 46 -35.67 -28.89 10.11
N PRO A 47 -34.59 -28.92 9.32
CA PRO A 47 -34.64 -28.59 7.89
C PRO A 47 -35.67 -29.40 7.08
N CYS A 48 -35.81 -30.70 7.36
CA CYS A 48 -36.79 -31.56 6.71
C CYS A 48 -38.24 -31.14 7.01
N VAL A 49 -38.50 -30.64 8.23
CA VAL A 49 -39.81 -30.12 8.63
C VAL A 49 -40.09 -28.80 7.92
N ILE A 50 -39.07 -27.93 7.79
CA ILE A 50 -39.18 -26.67 7.03
C ILE A 50 -39.59 -26.96 5.59
N GLU A 51 -38.92 -27.90 4.92
CA GLU A 51 -39.22 -28.25 3.53
C GLU A 51 -40.65 -28.77 3.36
N VAL A 52 -41.08 -29.72 4.19
CA VAL A 52 -42.42 -30.30 4.11
C VAL A 52 -43.49 -29.25 4.39
N VAL A 53 -43.32 -28.42 5.43
CA VAL A 53 -44.29 -27.39 5.79
C VAL A 53 -44.37 -26.32 4.68
N ARG A 54 -43.24 -25.90 4.09
CA ARG A 54 -43.25 -24.94 2.98
C ARG A 54 -43.98 -25.47 1.75
N LEU A 55 -43.80 -26.74 1.40
CA LEU A 55 -44.50 -27.36 0.27
C LEU A 55 -46.02 -27.45 0.49
N GLN A 56 -46.47 -27.51 1.74
CA GLN A 56 -47.88 -27.62 2.11
C GLN A 56 -48.56 -26.29 2.45
N THR A 57 -47.79 -25.20 2.62
CA THR A 57 -48.33 -23.89 3.00
C THR A 57 -48.51 -23.01 1.76
N ALA A 58 -49.70 -22.44 1.55
CA ALA A 58 -49.96 -21.56 0.41
C ALA A 58 -49.05 -20.31 0.43
N PRO A 59 -48.59 -19.78 -0.72
CA PRO A 59 -47.70 -18.62 -0.77
C PRO A 59 -48.21 -17.39 0.00
N ILE A 60 -49.51 -17.08 -0.10
CA ILE A 60 -50.14 -15.96 0.61
C ILE A 60 -50.06 -16.16 2.14
N GLU A 61 -50.20 -17.39 2.60
CA GLU A 61 -50.08 -17.71 4.02
C GLU A 61 -48.62 -17.60 4.48
N GLN A 62 -47.66 -18.04 3.66
CA GLN A 62 -46.24 -17.84 3.94
C GLN A 62 -45.90 -16.34 4.06
N GLN A 63 -46.37 -15.52 3.11
CA GLN A 63 -46.20 -14.05 3.14
C GLN A 63 -46.78 -13.44 4.42
N MET A 64 -48.01 -13.80 4.80
CA MET A 64 -48.62 -13.34 6.04
C MET A 64 -47.75 -13.66 7.27
N TRP A 65 -47.21 -14.87 7.36
CA TRP A 65 -46.31 -15.25 8.45
C TRP A 65 -45.01 -14.44 8.42
N HIS A 66 -44.44 -14.18 7.23
CA HIS A 66 -43.27 -13.33 7.08
C HIS A 66 -43.54 -11.88 7.53
N THR A 67 -44.70 -11.30 7.18
CA THR A 67 -45.11 -9.96 7.66
C THR A 67 -45.20 -9.89 9.20
N LYS A 68 -45.77 -10.92 9.83
CA LYS A 68 -45.84 -11.00 11.30
C LYS A 68 -44.44 -11.10 11.93
N ALA A 69 -43.58 -11.93 11.37
CA ALA A 69 -42.20 -12.08 11.84
C ALA A 69 -41.41 -10.78 11.66
N ALA A 70 -41.56 -10.10 10.53
CA ALA A 70 -40.91 -8.83 10.26
C ALA A 70 -41.29 -7.76 11.31
N THR A 71 -42.59 -7.63 11.59
CA THR A 71 -43.11 -6.71 12.61
C THR A 71 -42.56 -7.05 14.00
N TYR A 72 -42.53 -8.34 14.34
CA TYR A 72 -41.97 -8.80 15.61
C TYR A 72 -40.51 -8.40 15.78
N TYR A 73 -39.63 -8.78 14.85
CA TYR A 73 -38.20 -8.48 14.93
C TYR A 73 -37.92 -6.97 14.91
N GLN A 74 -38.70 -6.21 14.16
CA GLN A 74 -38.60 -4.75 14.11
C GLN A 74 -38.87 -4.12 15.48
N THR A 75 -39.91 -4.56 16.20
CA THR A 75 -40.19 -4.08 17.57
C THR A 75 -39.13 -4.47 18.60
N HIS A 76 -38.36 -5.52 18.31
CA HIS A 76 -37.26 -6.00 19.16
C HIS A 76 -35.89 -5.47 18.71
N HIS A 77 -35.85 -4.54 17.75
CA HIS A 77 -34.63 -3.89 17.25
C HIS A 77 -33.62 -4.85 16.58
N ASP A 78 -34.13 -5.97 16.04
CA ASP A 78 -33.40 -6.87 15.15
C ASP A 78 -33.76 -6.55 13.70
N TYR A 79 -33.13 -5.50 13.18
CA TYR A 79 -33.48 -4.92 11.89
C TYR A 79 -33.02 -5.78 10.70
N ILE A 80 -32.02 -6.66 10.89
CA ILE A 80 -31.55 -7.57 9.84
C ILE A 80 -32.58 -8.67 9.63
N GLU A 81 -33.01 -9.35 10.71
CA GLU A 81 -34.07 -10.35 10.60
C GLU A 81 -35.39 -9.74 10.14
N ALA A 82 -35.74 -8.55 10.64
CA ALA A 82 -36.93 -7.85 10.19
C ALA A 82 -36.90 -7.55 8.68
N ALA A 83 -35.78 -7.04 8.16
CA ALA A 83 -35.62 -6.76 6.74
C ALA A 83 -35.62 -8.03 5.87
N TYR A 84 -35.00 -9.13 6.35
CA TYR A 84 -35.10 -10.43 5.70
C TYR A 84 -36.57 -10.88 5.57
N HIS A 85 -37.34 -10.79 6.65
CA HIS A 85 -38.74 -11.20 6.64
C HIS A 85 -39.62 -10.25 5.78
N TRP A 86 -39.35 -8.94 5.76
CA TRP A 86 -40.03 -8.02 4.83
C TRP A 86 -39.74 -8.37 3.36
N TYR A 87 -38.49 -8.70 3.04
CA TYR A 87 -38.13 -9.16 1.70
C TYR A 87 -38.86 -10.45 1.29
N GLN A 88 -38.89 -11.47 2.17
CA GLN A 88 -39.61 -12.72 1.92
C GLN A 88 -41.14 -12.51 1.81
N ALA A 89 -41.68 -11.50 2.49
CA ALA A 89 -43.07 -11.07 2.38
C ALA A 89 -43.41 -10.35 1.06
N GLN A 90 -42.45 -10.25 0.12
CA GLN A 90 -42.57 -9.51 -1.14
C GLN A 90 -42.68 -7.97 -0.96
N GLU A 91 -42.12 -7.45 0.13
CA GLU A 91 -42.07 -6.01 0.43
C GLU A 91 -40.60 -5.51 0.45
N PRO A 92 -39.89 -5.54 -0.68
CA PRO A 92 -38.46 -5.23 -0.75
C PRO A 92 -38.14 -3.76 -0.48
N THR A 93 -39.08 -2.84 -0.75
CA THR A 93 -38.93 -1.42 -0.46
C THR A 93 -38.92 -1.17 1.05
N VAL A 94 -39.80 -1.81 1.80
CA VAL A 94 -39.85 -1.75 3.27
C VAL A 94 -38.59 -2.34 3.87
N ALA A 95 -38.12 -3.48 3.34
CA ALA A 95 -36.86 -4.08 3.75
C ALA A 95 -35.66 -3.13 3.54
N ALA A 96 -35.56 -2.53 2.35
CA ALA A 96 -34.50 -1.59 2.02
C ALA A 96 -34.53 -0.34 2.92
N ASP A 97 -35.71 0.28 3.10
CA ASP A 97 -35.86 1.45 3.96
C ASP A 97 -35.46 1.16 5.40
N LEU A 98 -35.82 -0.02 5.92
CA LEU A 98 -35.44 -0.42 7.27
C LEU A 98 -33.92 -0.51 7.44
N LEU A 99 -33.22 -1.11 6.47
CA LEU A 99 -31.75 -1.18 6.48
C LEU A 99 -31.10 0.20 6.37
N LEU A 100 -31.64 1.06 5.50
CA LEU A 100 -31.12 2.42 5.29
C LEU A 100 -31.27 3.30 6.53
N VAL A 101 -32.43 3.25 7.20
CA VAL A 101 -32.70 4.03 8.42
C VAL A 101 -31.78 3.59 9.56
N HIS A 102 -31.44 2.31 9.65
CA HIS A 102 -30.65 1.75 10.76
C HIS A 102 -29.20 1.42 10.39
N ALA A 103 -28.73 1.84 9.22
CA ALA A 103 -27.42 1.51 8.66
C ALA A 103 -26.26 1.69 9.66
N GLN A 104 -26.17 2.86 10.30
CA GLN A 104 -25.09 3.17 11.23
C GLN A 104 -25.13 2.28 12.48
N ALA A 105 -26.33 2.00 13.01
CA ALA A 105 -26.49 1.15 14.18
C ALA A 105 -26.10 -0.31 13.86
N LEU A 106 -26.44 -0.79 12.65
CA LEU A 106 -26.09 -2.12 12.18
C LEU A 106 -24.57 -2.28 11.98
N ILE A 107 -23.94 -1.29 11.32
CA ILE A 107 -22.49 -1.24 11.16
C ILE A 107 -21.78 -1.28 12.53
N ASN A 108 -22.26 -0.49 13.50
CA ASN A 108 -21.63 -0.41 14.82
C ASN A 108 -21.77 -1.71 15.65
N ARG A 109 -22.82 -2.50 15.42
CA ARG A 109 -23.05 -3.78 16.12
C ARG A 109 -22.23 -4.96 15.58
N LYS A 110 -21.36 -4.73 14.59
CA LYS A 110 -20.52 -5.75 13.94
C LYS A 110 -21.29 -6.88 13.24
N ALA A 111 -22.57 -6.68 12.94
CA ALA A 111 -23.36 -7.60 12.11
C ALA A 111 -23.09 -7.38 10.61
N VAL A 112 -21.82 -7.16 10.25
CA VAL A 112 -21.41 -6.68 8.92
C VAL A 112 -21.58 -7.77 7.86
N ASP A 113 -21.30 -9.03 8.21
CA ASP A 113 -21.44 -10.18 7.29
C ASP A 113 -22.90 -10.45 6.95
N GLU A 114 -23.77 -10.54 7.95
CA GLU A 114 -25.22 -10.76 7.76
C GLU A 114 -25.87 -9.62 6.96
N LEU A 115 -25.43 -8.38 7.22
CA LEU A 115 -25.86 -7.22 6.45
C LEU A 115 -25.38 -7.31 5.00
N ALA A 116 -24.14 -7.75 4.74
CA ALA A 116 -23.59 -7.91 3.39
C ALA A 116 -24.38 -8.95 2.57
N ASP A 117 -24.74 -10.08 3.19
CA ASP A 117 -25.54 -11.13 2.57
C ASP A 117 -26.92 -10.59 2.17
N LEU A 118 -27.60 -9.93 3.10
CA LEU A 118 -28.93 -9.38 2.85
C LEU A 118 -28.89 -8.27 1.78
N LEU A 119 -27.91 -7.37 1.84
CA LEU A 119 -27.71 -6.37 0.80
C LEU A 119 -27.51 -7.00 -0.57
N THR A 120 -26.77 -8.11 -0.66
CA THR A 120 -26.59 -8.86 -1.91
C THR A 120 -27.90 -9.41 -2.46
N THR A 121 -28.76 -9.98 -1.59
CA THR A 121 -30.08 -10.46 -2.03
C THR A 121 -30.94 -9.34 -2.62
N LEU A 122 -30.92 -8.15 -2.01
CA LEU A 122 -31.70 -6.99 -2.45
C LEU A 122 -31.20 -6.36 -3.76
N GLN A 123 -29.98 -6.67 -4.23
CA GLN A 123 -29.44 -6.13 -5.50
C GLN A 123 -30.22 -6.60 -6.73
N SER A 124 -30.84 -7.78 -6.65
CA SER A 124 -31.59 -8.38 -7.75
C SER A 124 -33.01 -7.85 -7.90
N VAL A 125 -33.43 -6.95 -7.01
CA VAL A 125 -34.81 -6.47 -6.91
C VAL A 125 -34.97 -5.10 -7.56
N ASN A 126 -36.13 -4.87 -8.18
CA ASN A 126 -36.46 -3.57 -8.76
C ASN A 126 -36.90 -2.59 -7.66
N LEU A 127 -35.98 -1.73 -7.23
CA LEU A 127 -36.22 -0.67 -6.24
C LEU A 127 -36.33 0.70 -6.93
N PRO A 128 -37.06 1.66 -6.35
CA PRO A 128 -37.00 3.06 -6.76
C PRO A 128 -35.55 3.56 -6.82
N GLN A 129 -35.22 4.37 -7.85
CA GLN A 129 -33.83 4.78 -8.13
C GLN A 129 -33.11 5.39 -6.92
N GLN A 130 -33.81 6.23 -6.14
CA GLN A 130 -33.28 6.86 -4.92
C GLN A 130 -32.92 5.82 -3.84
N GLN A 131 -33.86 4.93 -3.52
CA GLN A 131 -33.63 3.83 -2.57
C GLN A 131 -32.52 2.90 -3.05
N TRP A 132 -32.53 2.54 -4.34
CA TRP A 132 -31.50 1.69 -4.92
C TRP A 132 -30.11 2.31 -4.78
N ALA A 133 -29.93 3.59 -5.14
CA ALA A 133 -28.63 4.25 -5.04
C ALA A 133 -28.13 4.35 -3.60
N ARG A 134 -29.00 4.67 -2.64
CA ARG A 134 -28.66 4.66 -1.20
C ARG A 134 -28.26 3.28 -0.72
N LEU A 135 -28.95 2.23 -1.18
CA LEU A 135 -28.63 0.84 -0.85
C LEU A 135 -27.28 0.41 -1.43
N ARG A 136 -26.96 0.83 -2.66
CA ARG A 136 -25.64 0.61 -3.27
C ARG A 136 -24.54 1.35 -2.54
N LEU A 137 -24.79 2.58 -2.09
CA LEU A 137 -23.85 3.32 -1.25
C LEU A 137 -23.57 2.57 0.07
N LEU A 138 -24.62 2.10 0.76
CA LEU A 138 -24.48 1.29 1.98
C LEU A 138 -23.72 -0.02 1.71
N ALA A 139 -24.03 -0.72 0.62
CA ALA A 139 -23.32 -1.93 0.23
C ALA A 139 -21.83 -1.70 0.00
N GLY A 140 -21.46 -0.56 -0.60
CA GLY A 140 -20.06 -0.17 -0.74
C GLY A 140 -19.37 0.07 0.61
N GLN A 141 -20.04 0.74 1.55
CA GLN A 141 -19.50 0.99 2.89
C GLN A 141 -19.30 -0.31 3.68
N VAL A 142 -20.26 -1.23 3.58
CA VAL A 142 -20.16 -2.57 4.18
C VAL A 142 -19.00 -3.36 3.56
N ALA A 143 -18.84 -3.30 2.23
CA ALA A 143 -17.71 -3.93 1.55
C ALA A 143 -16.35 -3.34 1.95
N GLU A 144 -16.25 -2.02 2.17
CA GLU A 144 -15.04 -1.40 2.73
C GLU A 144 -14.68 -1.95 4.12
N LEU A 145 -15.67 -2.09 5.01
CA LEU A 145 -15.46 -2.65 6.36
C LEU A 145 -14.97 -4.10 6.31
N LEU A 146 -15.41 -4.86 5.31
CA LEU A 146 -14.94 -6.22 5.02
C LEU A 146 -13.64 -6.26 4.20
N SER A 147 -13.05 -5.10 3.89
CA SER A 147 -11.85 -4.97 3.05
C SER A 147 -12.00 -5.51 1.61
N HIS A 148 -13.23 -5.62 1.10
CA HIS A 148 -13.56 -6.03 -0.26
C HIS A 148 -13.62 -4.81 -1.20
N PHE A 149 -12.46 -4.17 -1.44
CA PHE A 149 -12.36 -2.88 -2.14
C PHE A 149 -12.87 -2.90 -3.59
N GLU A 150 -12.77 -4.02 -4.31
CA GLU A 150 -13.31 -4.14 -5.67
C GLU A 150 -14.85 -4.10 -5.65
N THR A 151 -15.47 -4.89 -4.76
CA THR A 151 -16.92 -4.89 -4.54
C THR A 151 -17.41 -3.51 -4.10
N ALA A 152 -16.65 -2.83 -3.22
CA ALA A 152 -16.97 -1.46 -2.81
C ALA A 152 -16.95 -0.48 -4.00
N THR A 153 -15.91 -0.56 -4.85
CA THR A 153 -15.76 0.29 -6.04
C THR A 153 -16.94 0.09 -7.00
N THR A 154 -17.34 -1.15 -7.27
CA THR A 154 -18.52 -1.46 -8.11
C THR A 154 -19.78 -0.86 -7.51
N ALA A 155 -20.03 -1.07 -6.22
CA ALA A 155 -21.22 -0.58 -5.55
C ALA A 155 -21.30 0.96 -5.56
N TYR A 156 -20.20 1.66 -5.31
CA TYR A 156 -20.20 3.12 -5.39
C TYR A 156 -20.38 3.65 -6.81
N THR A 157 -19.77 3.00 -7.80
CA THR A 157 -19.96 3.37 -9.22
C THR A 157 -21.42 3.24 -9.62
N GLU A 158 -22.11 2.22 -9.13
CA GLU A 158 -23.54 2.03 -9.32
C GLU A 158 -24.36 3.10 -8.60
N ALA A 159 -23.99 3.45 -7.36
CA ALA A 159 -24.65 4.49 -6.57
C ALA A 159 -24.62 5.89 -7.23
N LEU A 160 -23.68 6.16 -8.13
CA LEU A 160 -23.62 7.41 -8.91
C LEU A 160 -24.84 7.63 -9.81
N ARG A 161 -25.63 6.58 -10.10
CA ARG A 161 -26.87 6.70 -10.89
C ARG A 161 -28.03 7.18 -10.00
N THR A 162 -27.85 8.31 -9.32
CA THR A 162 -28.82 8.88 -8.38
C THR A 162 -29.18 10.32 -8.77
N PRO A 163 -30.42 10.77 -8.55
CA PRO A 163 -30.75 12.18 -8.62
C PRO A 163 -30.43 12.95 -7.33
N GLU A 164 -30.00 12.27 -6.25
CA GLU A 164 -29.74 12.88 -4.95
C GLU A 164 -28.31 13.40 -4.82
N PRO A 165 -28.10 14.72 -4.71
CA PRO A 165 -26.76 15.30 -4.73
C PRO A 165 -25.85 14.80 -3.60
N THR A 166 -26.39 14.65 -2.39
CA THR A 166 -25.60 14.20 -1.24
C THR A 166 -25.16 12.75 -1.36
N VAL A 167 -25.98 11.89 -1.97
CA VAL A 167 -25.64 10.48 -2.22
C VAL A 167 -24.58 10.37 -3.32
N GLU A 168 -24.73 11.15 -4.39
CA GLU A 168 -23.76 11.20 -5.49
C GLU A 168 -22.39 11.70 -5.01
N ALA A 169 -22.37 12.77 -4.20
CA ALA A 169 -21.14 13.29 -3.61
C ALA A 169 -20.46 12.30 -2.66
N GLU A 170 -21.23 11.60 -1.81
CA GLU A 170 -20.65 10.60 -0.89
C GLU A 170 -20.07 9.42 -1.68
N ALA A 171 -20.74 8.96 -2.74
CA ALA A 171 -20.20 7.92 -3.62
C ALA A 171 -18.90 8.37 -4.30
N HIS A 172 -18.82 9.61 -4.79
CA HIS A 172 -17.58 10.21 -5.29
C HIS A 172 -16.49 10.30 -4.23
N TYR A 173 -16.81 10.77 -3.02
CA TYR A 173 -15.90 10.82 -1.90
C TYR A 173 -15.29 9.44 -1.59
N ARG A 174 -16.13 8.40 -1.50
CA ARG A 174 -15.69 7.03 -1.20
C ARG A 174 -14.84 6.42 -2.31
N LEU A 175 -15.22 6.60 -3.58
CA LEU A 175 -14.41 6.19 -4.72
C LEU A 175 -13.03 6.85 -4.69
N ALA A 176 -12.99 8.16 -4.44
CA ALA A 176 -11.72 8.89 -4.35
C ALA A 176 -10.84 8.34 -3.21
N ARG A 177 -11.40 8.07 -2.03
CA ARG A 177 -10.69 7.48 -0.89
C ARG A 177 -10.04 6.12 -1.22
N ILE A 178 -10.74 5.26 -1.97
CA ILE A 178 -10.18 3.97 -2.43
C ILE A 178 -9.05 4.20 -3.46
N LEU A 179 -9.23 5.18 -4.35
CA LEU A 179 -8.30 5.48 -5.42
C LEU A 179 -7.03 6.24 -4.97
N GLU A 180 -7.02 6.89 -3.80
CA GLU A 180 -5.85 7.63 -3.29
C GLU A 180 -4.54 6.81 -3.32
N TYR A 181 -4.63 5.50 -3.14
CA TYR A 181 -3.48 4.60 -3.13
C TYR A 181 -3.21 3.89 -4.46
N ARG A 182 -4.09 4.09 -5.46
CA ARG A 182 -4.03 3.39 -6.76
C ARG A 182 -3.84 4.35 -7.93
N ASN A 183 -4.56 5.46 -7.93
CA ASN A 183 -4.61 6.43 -9.01
C ASN A 183 -5.01 7.81 -8.48
N LEU A 184 -4.01 8.63 -8.16
CA LEU A 184 -4.22 9.98 -7.61
C LEU A 184 -4.99 10.91 -8.56
N ASP A 185 -4.86 10.71 -9.87
CA ASP A 185 -5.49 11.57 -10.88
C ASP A 185 -6.99 11.32 -10.93
N GLU A 186 -7.37 10.05 -10.91
CA GLU A 186 -8.78 9.64 -10.86
C GLU A 186 -9.41 9.99 -9.50
N ALA A 187 -8.68 9.82 -8.40
CA ALA A 187 -9.12 10.27 -7.08
C ALA A 187 -9.42 11.77 -7.06
N LEU A 188 -8.53 12.59 -7.65
CA LEU A 188 -8.72 14.04 -7.74
C LEU A 188 -9.96 14.41 -8.57
N VAL A 189 -10.23 13.70 -9.68
CA VAL A 189 -11.45 13.91 -10.48
C VAL A 189 -12.69 13.66 -9.64
N HIS A 190 -12.72 12.56 -8.88
CA HIS A 190 -13.85 12.24 -8.00
C HIS A 190 -14.04 13.26 -6.88
N TYR A 191 -12.97 13.69 -6.21
CA TYR A 191 -13.05 14.76 -5.21
C TYR A 191 -13.60 16.06 -5.80
N THR A 192 -13.10 16.47 -6.96
CA THR A 192 -13.53 17.70 -7.63
C THR A 192 -15.02 17.63 -8.00
N ARG A 193 -15.48 16.48 -8.55
CA ARG A 193 -16.90 16.29 -8.87
C ARG A 193 -17.80 16.37 -7.64
N GLY A 194 -17.41 15.73 -6.53
CA GLY A 194 -18.15 15.82 -5.27
C GLY A 194 -18.24 17.25 -4.74
N ILE A 195 -17.13 18.00 -4.80
CA ILE A 195 -17.07 19.41 -4.40
C ILE A 195 -18.01 20.26 -5.26
N ASP A 196 -17.85 20.21 -6.59
CA ASP A 196 -18.64 21.00 -7.54
C ASP A 196 -20.14 20.75 -7.39
N LEU A 197 -20.51 19.51 -7.10
CA LEU A 197 -21.88 19.09 -6.93
C LEU A 197 -22.49 19.62 -5.63
N LEU A 198 -21.78 19.48 -4.50
CA LEU A 198 -22.28 20.00 -3.22
C LEU A 198 -22.26 21.52 -3.15
N GLU A 199 -21.29 22.20 -3.78
CA GLU A 199 -21.28 23.66 -3.88
C GLU A 199 -22.50 24.19 -4.63
N ARG A 200 -22.84 23.58 -5.78
CA ARG A 200 -24.04 23.94 -6.55
C ARG A 200 -25.32 23.67 -5.77
N HIS A 201 -25.42 22.52 -5.11
CA HIS A 201 -26.56 22.18 -4.26
C HIS A 201 -26.71 23.18 -3.10
N ARG A 202 -25.61 23.56 -2.45
CA ARG A 202 -25.59 24.52 -1.34
C ARG A 202 -26.07 25.91 -1.78
N GLN A 203 -25.73 26.36 -2.99
CA GLN A 203 -26.22 27.64 -3.54
C GLN A 203 -27.73 27.65 -3.80
N GLN A 204 -28.31 26.48 -4.10
CA GLN A 204 -29.75 26.33 -4.40
C GLN A 204 -30.59 26.07 -3.14
N ALA A 205 -29.99 25.48 -2.10
CA ALA A 205 -30.68 25.15 -0.86
C ALA A 205 -30.84 26.38 0.05
N VAL A 206 -32.10 26.69 0.42
CA VAL A 206 -32.46 27.86 1.22
C VAL A 206 -32.07 27.71 2.70
N GLN A 207 -32.09 26.49 3.26
CA GLN A 207 -31.66 26.14 4.62
C GLN A 207 -31.25 24.66 4.72
N GLY A 208 -30.51 24.28 5.78
CA GLY A 208 -30.27 22.88 6.15
C GLY A 208 -28.99 22.25 5.60
N HIS A 209 -27.85 22.91 5.79
CA HIS A 209 -26.58 22.48 5.20
C HIS A 209 -25.74 21.53 6.08
N GLY A 210 -26.11 21.21 7.32
CA GLY A 210 -25.21 20.54 8.27
C GLY A 210 -24.52 19.26 7.75
N ALA A 211 -25.30 18.32 7.20
CA ALA A 211 -24.74 17.08 6.62
C ALA A 211 -23.95 17.33 5.32
N THR A 212 -24.44 18.24 4.49
CA THR A 212 -23.77 18.69 3.25
C THR A 212 -22.42 19.34 3.55
N ASP A 213 -22.34 20.15 4.60
CA ASP A 213 -21.17 20.91 5.00
C ASP A 213 -20.09 20.01 5.59
N SER A 214 -20.47 19.01 6.41
CA SER A 214 -19.52 18.01 6.89
C SER A 214 -18.90 17.21 5.74
N LEU A 215 -19.70 16.77 4.76
CA LEU A 215 -19.16 16.05 3.61
C LEU A 215 -18.29 16.95 2.71
N LEU A 216 -18.72 18.19 2.47
CA LEU A 216 -17.95 19.15 1.68
C LEU A 216 -16.62 19.50 2.36
N ALA A 217 -16.59 19.64 3.68
CA ALA A 217 -15.35 19.82 4.44
C ALA A 217 -14.38 18.64 4.27
N LYS A 218 -14.87 17.41 4.38
CA LYS A 218 -14.06 16.19 4.15
C LYS A 218 -13.49 16.17 2.74
N LEU A 219 -14.31 16.45 1.73
CA LEU A 219 -13.87 16.52 0.34
C LEU A 219 -12.72 17.52 0.15
N TYR A 220 -12.82 18.73 0.71
CA TYR A 220 -11.73 19.70 0.66
C TYR A 220 -10.47 19.23 1.38
N ILE A 221 -10.59 18.67 2.59
CA ILE A 221 -9.44 18.18 3.37
C ILE A 221 -8.69 17.10 2.58
N HIS A 222 -9.40 16.11 2.06
CA HIS A 222 -8.78 15.00 1.33
C HIS A 222 -8.23 15.43 -0.03
N CYS A 223 -8.91 16.32 -0.74
CA CYS A 223 -8.37 16.95 -1.95
C CYS A 223 -7.08 17.72 -1.66
N SER A 224 -6.98 18.38 -0.50
CA SER A 224 -5.76 19.08 -0.07
C SER A 224 -4.57 18.13 0.10
N TRP A 225 -4.78 16.93 0.65
CA TRP A 225 -3.71 15.92 0.77
C TRP A 225 -3.11 15.54 -0.59
N ILE A 226 -3.93 15.40 -1.63
CA ILE A 226 -3.43 15.13 -3.00
C ILE A 226 -2.56 16.29 -3.49
N PHE A 227 -2.97 17.54 -3.28
CA PHE A 227 -2.18 18.70 -3.70
C PHE A 227 -0.86 18.82 -2.93
N ILE A 228 -0.87 18.51 -1.64
CA ILE A 228 0.31 18.54 -0.77
C ILE A 228 1.33 17.46 -1.17
N GLN A 229 0.87 16.21 -1.38
CA GLN A 229 1.76 15.06 -1.54
C GLN A 229 2.05 14.70 -3.00
N GLY A 230 1.06 14.76 -3.87
CA GLY A 230 1.13 14.25 -5.25
C GLY A 230 1.45 15.31 -6.30
N ARG A 231 1.08 16.58 -6.06
CA ARG A 231 1.20 17.66 -7.07
C ARG A 231 2.07 18.84 -6.63
N GLN A 232 2.38 18.96 -5.34
CA GLN A 232 3.09 20.08 -4.72
C GLN A 232 2.45 21.46 -5.00
N ASP A 233 1.13 21.51 -5.15
CA ASP A 233 0.36 22.76 -5.30
C ASP A 233 -0.14 23.22 -3.93
N LEU A 234 0.77 23.79 -3.14
CA LEU A 234 0.51 24.19 -1.76
C LEU A 234 -0.54 25.30 -1.65
N GLN A 235 -0.65 26.17 -2.66
CA GLN A 235 -1.62 27.26 -2.68
C GLN A 235 -3.07 26.74 -2.78
N ARG A 236 -3.31 25.76 -3.66
CA ARG A 236 -4.64 25.12 -3.75
C ARG A 236 -4.97 24.33 -2.49
N ALA A 237 -3.98 23.64 -1.92
CA ALA A 237 -4.17 22.95 -0.65
C ALA A 237 -4.59 23.92 0.46
N ASP A 238 -3.89 25.03 0.65
CA ASP A 238 -4.25 26.06 1.64
C ASP A 238 -5.67 26.60 1.41
N SER A 239 -6.00 26.95 0.16
CA SER A 239 -7.33 27.45 -0.22
C SER A 239 -8.44 26.45 0.17
N ASN A 240 -8.23 25.15 -0.10
CA ASN A 240 -9.18 24.11 0.26
C ASN A 240 -9.31 23.94 1.78
N LEU A 241 -8.21 23.95 2.53
CA LEU A 241 -8.24 23.86 4.00
C LEU A 241 -8.95 25.07 4.62
N GLN A 242 -8.76 26.27 4.08
CA GLN A 242 -9.49 27.47 4.52
C GLN A 242 -11.00 27.33 4.27
N ARG A 243 -11.42 26.78 3.12
CA ARG A 243 -12.83 26.51 2.83
C ARG A 243 -13.41 25.45 3.75
N ALA A 244 -12.68 24.36 4.01
CA ALA A 244 -13.08 23.32 4.95
C ALA A 244 -13.29 23.89 6.36
N LYS A 245 -12.37 24.72 6.85
CA LYS A 245 -12.43 25.35 8.17
C LYS A 245 -13.72 26.14 8.43
N LEU A 246 -14.29 26.75 7.39
CA LEU A 246 -15.53 27.52 7.49
C LEU A 246 -16.79 26.64 7.57
N LEU A 247 -16.69 25.36 7.20
CA LEU A 247 -17.81 24.43 7.08
C LEU A 247 -17.89 23.45 8.25
N ILE A 248 -16.80 23.21 8.95
CA ILE A 248 -16.75 22.24 10.06
C ILE A 248 -17.55 22.78 11.25
N ASP A 249 -18.49 21.97 11.73
CA ASP A 249 -19.19 22.21 13.00
C ASP A 249 -18.16 22.32 14.15
N PRO A 250 -18.17 23.39 14.96
CA PRO A 250 -17.29 23.54 16.11
C PRO A 250 -17.27 22.33 17.08
N GLN A 251 -18.36 21.56 17.16
CA GLN A 251 -18.47 20.38 18.02
C GLN A 251 -17.90 19.11 17.36
N ASN A 252 -17.71 19.10 16.04
CA ASN A 252 -17.20 17.94 15.32
C ASN A 252 -15.67 17.85 15.41
N ARG A 253 -15.18 17.36 16.55
CA ARG A 253 -13.75 17.23 16.83
C ARG A 253 -13.01 16.30 15.87
N THR A 254 -13.70 15.33 15.27
CA THR A 254 -13.12 14.41 14.29
C THR A 254 -12.69 15.15 13.03
N ASP A 255 -13.57 15.96 12.44
CA ASP A 255 -13.26 16.71 11.23
C ASP A 255 -12.21 17.82 11.52
N TRP A 256 -12.22 18.41 12.73
CA TRP A 256 -11.16 19.32 13.18
C TRP A 256 -9.79 18.65 13.27
N ALA A 257 -9.72 17.43 13.81
CA ALA A 257 -8.47 16.67 13.88
C ALA A 257 -7.88 16.44 12.47
N ASP A 258 -8.72 16.07 11.50
CA ASP A 258 -8.30 15.86 10.12
C ASP A 258 -7.84 17.15 9.45
N LEU A 259 -8.57 18.26 9.64
CA LEU A 259 -8.19 19.59 9.15
C LEU A 259 -6.82 20.02 9.68
N TYR A 260 -6.63 19.95 10.99
CA TYR A 260 -5.39 20.38 11.64
C TYR A 260 -4.20 19.49 11.27
N ASN A 261 -4.42 18.19 11.08
CA ASN A 261 -3.38 17.28 10.62
C ASN A 261 -2.96 17.62 9.17
N ALA A 262 -3.92 17.92 8.29
CA ALA A 262 -3.65 18.37 6.92
C ALA A 262 -2.92 19.72 6.89
N GLY A 263 -3.35 20.69 7.70
CA GLY A 263 -2.68 21.98 7.87
C GLY A 263 -1.25 21.83 8.41
N GLY A 264 -1.03 20.84 9.28
CA GLY A 264 0.30 20.50 9.77
C GLY A 264 1.22 19.94 8.67
N GLU A 265 0.71 19.06 7.80
CA GLU A 265 1.49 18.61 6.64
C GLU A 265 1.75 19.73 5.63
N LEU A 266 0.78 20.61 5.37
CA LEU A 266 0.98 21.79 4.53
C LEU A 266 2.14 22.65 5.05
N ALA A 267 2.10 23.02 6.33
CA ALA A 267 3.16 23.80 6.96
C ALA A 267 4.52 23.08 6.95
N TYR A 268 4.54 21.75 7.12
CA TYR A 268 5.75 20.95 6.99
C TYR A 268 6.35 21.04 5.58
N ARG A 269 5.52 20.97 4.53
CA ARG A 269 5.98 21.10 3.13
C ARG A 269 6.47 22.50 2.79
N GLU A 270 5.95 23.53 3.44
CA GLU A 270 6.44 24.90 3.34
C GLU A 270 7.77 25.12 4.10
N GLY A 271 8.21 24.12 4.88
CA GLY A 271 9.39 24.23 5.75
C GLY A 271 9.13 24.97 7.06
N ASN A 272 7.88 25.32 7.36
CA ASN A 272 7.49 25.95 8.63
C ASN A 272 7.18 24.88 9.69
N PHE A 273 8.22 24.20 10.17
CA PHE A 273 8.07 23.09 11.11
C PHE A 273 7.47 23.50 12.46
N ALA A 274 7.66 24.75 12.90
CA ALA A 274 7.04 25.25 14.12
C ALA A 274 5.50 25.36 13.98
N ALA A 275 5.02 25.86 12.83
CA ALA A 275 3.59 25.87 12.54
C ALA A 275 3.04 24.46 12.34
N ALA A 276 3.83 23.55 11.77
CA ALA A 276 3.46 22.14 11.66
C ALA A 276 3.20 21.50 13.03
N VAL A 277 4.13 21.67 13.98
CA VAL A 277 3.95 21.21 15.37
C VAL A 277 2.70 21.81 16.00
N ALA A 278 2.52 23.13 15.92
CA ALA A 278 1.36 23.80 16.52
C ALA A 278 0.04 23.25 15.97
N SER A 279 -0.07 23.10 14.64
CA SER A 279 -1.25 22.54 14.00
C SER A 279 -1.47 21.09 14.42
N ARG A 280 -0.42 20.25 14.47
CA ARG A 280 -0.56 18.84 14.87
C ARG A 280 -0.84 18.65 16.36
N MET A 281 -0.46 19.59 17.22
CA MET A 281 -0.89 19.60 18.62
C MET A 281 -2.40 19.81 18.75
N GLU A 282 -2.96 20.77 18.01
CA GLU A 282 -4.42 20.97 17.94
C GLU A 282 -5.13 19.73 17.38
N ALA A 283 -4.56 19.10 16.34
CA ALA A 283 -5.07 17.86 15.78
C ALA A 283 -5.11 16.74 16.83
N TRP A 284 -4.03 16.59 17.61
CA TRP A 284 -3.92 15.57 18.64
C TRP A 284 -4.90 15.80 19.78
N LEU A 285 -5.07 17.05 20.21
CA LEU A 285 -6.06 17.43 21.24
C LEU A 285 -7.47 17.07 20.78
N ALA A 286 -7.84 17.42 19.54
CA ALA A 286 -9.14 17.08 18.98
C ALA A 286 -9.36 15.55 18.89
N ALA A 287 -8.36 14.80 18.44
CA ALA A 287 -8.40 13.33 18.39
C ALA A 287 -8.52 12.70 19.79
N LYS A 288 -7.84 13.28 20.79
CA LYS A 288 -7.92 12.83 22.17
C LYS A 288 -9.30 13.08 22.78
N GLU A 289 -9.93 14.22 22.51
CA GLU A 289 -11.27 14.54 23.00
C GLU A 289 -12.34 13.54 22.50
N CYS A 290 -12.17 13.00 21.29
CA CYS A 290 -13.06 11.95 20.76
C CYS A 290 -12.58 10.52 21.03
N ASN A 291 -11.49 10.33 21.80
CA ASN A 291 -10.86 9.04 22.07
C ASN A 291 -10.50 8.24 20.80
N ASP A 292 -10.10 8.94 19.73
CA ASP A 292 -9.72 8.31 18.47
C ASP A 292 -8.25 7.91 18.47
N VAL A 293 -8.00 6.69 18.92
CA VAL A 293 -6.64 6.14 19.04
C VAL A 293 -5.94 6.02 17.67
N ASP A 294 -6.66 5.73 16.59
CA ASP A 294 -6.07 5.62 15.23
C ASP A 294 -5.52 6.98 14.76
N ARG A 295 -6.28 8.06 14.94
CA ARG A 295 -5.81 9.42 14.65
C ARG A 295 -4.68 9.84 15.58
N MET A 296 -4.82 9.61 16.89
CA MET A 296 -3.80 9.95 17.88
C MET A 296 -2.45 9.33 17.51
N VAL A 297 -2.44 8.05 17.14
CA VAL A 297 -1.25 7.31 16.71
C VAL A 297 -0.57 7.98 15.50
N LYS A 298 -1.31 8.26 14.42
CA LYS A 298 -0.77 8.89 13.20
C LYS A 298 -0.26 10.32 13.46
N ILE A 299 -1.00 11.10 14.24
CA ILE A 299 -0.62 12.49 14.56
C ILE A 299 0.63 12.53 15.45
N THR A 300 0.74 11.60 16.41
CA THR A 300 1.91 11.51 17.30
C THR A 300 3.17 11.12 16.52
N TYR A 301 3.06 10.19 15.56
CA TYR A 301 4.15 9.88 14.62
C TYR A 301 4.61 11.12 13.85
N ASN A 302 3.64 11.89 13.33
CA ASN A 302 3.92 13.11 12.58
C ASN A 302 4.54 14.21 13.45
N LEU A 303 4.12 14.37 14.71
CA LEU A 303 4.79 15.25 15.67
C LEU A 303 6.26 14.84 15.86
N GLY A 304 6.52 13.53 15.97
CA GLY A 304 7.88 12.99 15.98
C GLY A 304 8.71 13.47 14.79
N ARG A 305 8.17 13.35 13.57
CA ARG A 305 8.79 13.85 12.33
C ARG A 305 9.05 15.36 12.35
N ASP A 306 8.10 16.16 12.85
CA ASP A 306 8.27 17.61 12.92
C ASP A 306 9.40 18.01 13.88
N TYR A 307 9.46 17.39 15.05
CA TYR A 307 10.52 17.63 16.02
C TYR A 307 11.89 17.19 15.48
N THR A 308 11.95 16.11 14.69
CA THR A 308 13.17 15.72 13.97
C THR A 308 13.61 16.82 13.00
N ALA A 309 12.68 17.39 12.22
CA ALA A 309 12.97 18.48 11.29
C ALA A 309 13.41 19.77 12.02
N LEU A 310 12.88 20.03 13.20
CA LEU A 310 13.32 21.11 14.10
C LEU A 310 14.66 20.83 14.81
N ARG A 311 15.29 19.67 14.60
CA ARG A 311 16.50 19.21 15.31
C ARG A 311 16.31 19.10 16.84
N GLN A 312 15.07 18.94 17.28
CA GLN A 312 14.66 18.71 18.66
C GLN A 312 14.54 17.21 18.90
N PHE A 313 15.67 16.52 18.88
CA PHE A 313 15.73 15.06 18.76
C PHE A 313 15.19 14.34 20.00
N GLU A 314 15.38 14.87 21.20
CA GLU A 314 14.87 14.27 22.44
C GLU A 314 13.33 14.31 22.47
N GLN A 315 12.72 15.44 22.08
CA GLN A 315 11.27 15.51 21.91
C GLN A 315 10.78 14.55 20.83
N ALA A 316 11.46 14.53 19.67
CA ALA A 316 11.11 13.63 18.57
C ALA A 316 11.08 12.17 19.01
N LEU A 317 12.14 11.69 19.67
CA LEU A 317 12.24 10.33 20.19
C LEU A 317 11.13 10.01 21.20
N SER A 318 10.77 10.96 22.07
CA SER A 318 9.67 10.78 23.03
C SER A 318 8.30 10.60 22.32
N TYR A 319 8.00 11.43 21.33
CA TYR A 319 6.76 11.30 20.55
C TYR A 319 6.75 10.02 19.70
N LEU A 320 7.87 9.67 19.06
CA LEU A 320 7.99 8.45 18.27
C LEU A 320 7.81 7.19 19.13
N GLU A 321 8.35 7.15 20.34
CA GLU A 321 8.17 6.04 21.26
C GLU A 321 6.71 5.91 21.73
N THR A 322 6.08 7.04 22.05
CA THR A 322 4.65 7.08 22.41
C THR A 322 3.79 6.56 21.26
N SER A 323 4.04 7.03 20.04
CA SER A 323 3.37 6.58 18.82
C SER A 323 3.59 5.08 18.58
N ARG A 324 4.82 4.60 18.73
CA ARG A 324 5.19 3.20 18.54
C ARG A 324 4.44 2.28 19.50
N GLN A 325 4.36 2.62 20.78
CA GLN A 325 3.63 1.85 21.79
C GLN A 325 2.13 1.78 21.48
N MET A 326 1.53 2.92 21.14
CA MET A 326 0.12 2.93 20.74
C MET A 326 -0.10 2.13 19.45
N ALA A 327 0.72 2.31 18.41
CA ALA A 327 0.65 1.56 17.16
C ALA A 327 0.76 0.05 17.39
N GLN A 328 1.64 -0.39 18.29
CA GLN A 328 1.74 -1.79 18.68
C GLN A 328 0.45 -2.30 19.34
N SER A 329 -0.17 -1.51 20.22
CA SER A 329 -1.41 -1.89 20.92
C SER A 329 -2.61 -2.06 19.99
N ILE A 330 -2.67 -1.31 18.88
CA ILE A 330 -3.76 -1.39 17.89
C ILE A 330 -3.36 -2.13 16.60
N GLY A 331 -2.20 -2.77 16.57
CA GLY A 331 -1.76 -3.60 15.43
C GLY A 331 -1.30 -2.84 14.19
N MET A 332 -1.00 -1.54 14.26
CA MET A 332 -0.49 -0.73 13.15
C MET A 332 1.01 -0.96 12.90
N ARG A 333 1.38 -2.18 12.50
CA ARG A 333 2.78 -2.62 12.32
C ARG A 333 3.61 -1.79 11.33
N ASN A 334 2.99 -1.29 10.25
CA ASN A 334 3.67 -0.40 9.31
C ASN A 334 4.10 0.93 9.95
N LEU A 335 3.26 1.47 10.84
CA LEU A 335 3.59 2.70 11.56
C LEU A 335 4.60 2.45 12.67
N GLU A 336 4.56 1.27 13.31
CA GLU A 336 5.60 0.82 14.24
C GLU A 336 6.99 0.87 13.56
N ALA A 337 7.11 0.31 12.36
CA ALA A 337 8.33 0.35 11.57
C ALA A 337 8.74 1.79 11.21
N GLY A 338 7.79 2.63 10.81
CA GLY A 338 8.03 4.04 10.51
C GLY A 338 8.55 4.81 11.71
N CYS A 339 8.02 4.55 12.92
CA CYS A 339 8.52 5.18 14.15
C CYS A 339 10.00 4.85 14.40
N ARG A 340 10.40 3.59 14.18
CA ARG A 340 11.79 3.15 14.33
C ARG A 340 12.69 3.78 13.28
N GLN A 341 12.24 3.90 12.04
CA GLN A 341 12.99 4.57 10.98
C GLN A 341 13.28 6.04 11.33
N ILE A 342 12.26 6.82 11.72
CA ILE A 342 12.46 8.24 12.07
C ILE A 342 13.29 8.39 13.35
N ALA A 343 13.21 7.43 14.29
CA ALA A 343 14.11 7.41 15.45
C ALA A 343 15.56 7.17 15.01
N GLY A 344 15.79 6.31 14.01
CA GLY A 344 17.07 6.13 13.34
C GLY A 344 17.58 7.43 12.72
N ASP A 345 16.72 8.19 12.04
CA ASP A 345 17.07 9.51 11.49
C ASP A 345 17.51 10.49 12.59
N CYS A 346 16.82 10.50 13.73
CA CYS A 346 17.22 11.32 14.88
C CYS A 346 18.64 10.96 15.34
N TYR A 347 18.94 9.68 15.54
CA TYR A 347 20.28 9.24 15.93
C TYR A 347 21.32 9.54 14.85
N PHE A 348 20.97 9.37 13.58
CA PHE A 348 21.84 9.67 12.45
C PHE A 348 22.24 11.15 12.43
N TYR A 349 21.28 12.07 12.56
CA TYR A 349 21.56 13.51 12.59
C TYR A 349 22.31 13.97 13.84
N GLN A 350 22.24 13.21 14.94
CA GLN A 350 23.07 13.39 16.13
C GLN A 350 24.49 12.81 15.99
N GLY A 351 24.81 12.13 14.88
CA GLY A 351 26.09 11.43 14.68
C GLY A 351 26.21 10.11 15.45
N ARG A 352 25.12 9.62 16.04
CA ARG A 352 25.03 8.37 16.81
C ARG A 352 24.76 7.19 15.89
N TYR A 353 25.68 6.96 14.94
CA TYR A 353 25.47 6.01 13.85
C TYR A 353 25.22 4.56 14.29
N GLY A 354 25.79 4.12 15.41
CA GLY A 354 25.54 2.78 15.94
C GLY A 354 24.08 2.56 16.35
N GLU A 355 23.48 3.56 16.99
CA GLU A 355 22.06 3.52 17.40
C GLU A 355 21.13 3.70 16.22
N ALA A 356 21.54 4.54 15.25
CA ALA A 356 20.84 4.67 13.98
C ALA A 356 20.75 3.33 13.25
N LEU A 357 21.86 2.59 13.14
CA LEU A 357 21.89 1.27 12.51
C LEU A 357 20.92 0.28 13.18
N ILE A 358 20.88 0.24 14.52
CA ILE A 358 19.94 -0.63 15.25
C ILE A 358 18.49 -0.28 14.89
N ALA A 359 18.14 1.01 14.97
CA ALA A 359 16.79 1.49 14.68
C ALA A 359 16.38 1.23 13.22
N PHE A 360 17.28 1.48 12.26
CA PHE A 360 17.04 1.19 10.85
C PHE A 360 16.95 -0.31 10.55
N GLN A 361 17.78 -1.16 11.18
CA GLN A 361 17.70 -2.62 11.02
C GLN A 361 16.38 -3.18 11.54
N ASP A 362 15.91 -2.67 12.67
CA ASP A 362 14.60 -3.02 13.21
C ASP A 362 13.45 -2.63 12.27
N ALA A 363 13.50 -1.40 11.73
CA ALA A 363 12.53 -0.94 10.73
C ALA A 363 12.57 -1.81 9.47
N TYR A 364 13.76 -2.15 8.98
CA TYR A 364 13.98 -3.04 7.84
C TYR A 364 13.34 -4.41 8.07
N GLN A 365 13.57 -5.04 9.22
CA GLN A 365 12.99 -6.35 9.54
C GLN A 365 11.47 -6.32 9.53
N LEU A 366 10.86 -5.28 10.12
CA LEU A 366 9.41 -5.11 10.12
C LEU A 366 8.86 -4.89 8.70
N TYR A 367 9.42 -3.96 7.92
CA TYR A 367 8.96 -3.72 6.55
C TYR A 367 9.13 -4.95 5.66
N HIS A 368 10.22 -5.70 5.83
CA HIS A 368 10.44 -6.96 5.12
C HIS A 368 9.39 -8.03 5.49
N GLN A 369 9.08 -8.21 6.79
CA GLN A 369 8.04 -9.14 7.25
C GLN A 369 6.65 -8.75 6.72
N LEU A 370 6.36 -7.45 6.66
CA LEU A 370 5.11 -6.90 6.13
C LEU A 370 5.07 -6.88 4.60
N LYS A 371 6.16 -7.27 3.92
CA LYS A 371 6.33 -7.19 2.46
C LYS A 371 6.04 -5.79 1.91
N ASN A 372 6.35 -4.76 2.70
CA ASN A 372 6.12 -3.38 2.34
C ASN A 372 7.32 -2.81 1.58
N TYR A 373 7.47 -3.24 0.33
CA TYR A 373 8.66 -2.98 -0.48
C TYR A 373 8.91 -1.48 -0.75
N ALA A 374 7.87 -0.65 -0.81
CA ALA A 374 8.01 0.80 -1.01
C ALA A 374 8.80 1.45 0.14
N TRP A 375 8.44 1.14 1.39
CA TRP A 375 9.17 1.66 2.56
C TRP A 375 10.49 0.93 2.80
N LEU A 376 10.59 -0.35 2.42
CA LEU A 376 11.84 -1.11 2.48
C LEU A 376 12.96 -0.44 1.69
N VAL A 377 12.65 0.11 0.51
CA VAL A 377 13.61 0.85 -0.32
C VAL A 377 14.20 2.04 0.44
N SER A 378 13.36 2.80 1.16
CA SER A 378 13.83 3.94 1.97
C SER A 378 14.77 3.50 3.08
N VAL A 379 14.44 2.44 3.83
CA VAL A 379 15.29 1.97 4.92
C VAL A 379 16.61 1.38 4.40
N CYS A 380 16.61 0.73 3.24
CA CYS A 380 17.83 0.29 2.57
C CYS A 380 18.75 1.47 2.24
N TYR A 381 18.19 2.61 1.81
CA TYR A 381 18.97 3.82 1.60
C TYR A 381 19.60 4.31 2.90
N ASP A 382 18.80 4.40 3.98
CA ASP A 382 19.26 4.90 5.28
C ASP A 382 20.39 4.01 5.85
N LEU A 383 20.25 2.69 5.72
CA LEU A 383 21.29 1.73 6.09
C LEU A 383 22.55 1.88 5.23
N ALA A 384 22.41 1.94 3.90
CA ALA A 384 23.54 2.07 2.99
C ALA A 384 24.34 3.36 3.26
N ALA A 385 23.65 4.48 3.45
CA ALA A 385 24.25 5.76 3.78
C ALA A 385 24.98 5.71 5.14
N THR A 386 24.36 5.12 6.16
CA THR A 386 24.96 5.01 7.50
C THR A 386 26.20 4.12 7.49
N TYR A 387 26.17 2.98 6.80
CA TYR A 387 27.34 2.12 6.65
C TYR A 387 28.46 2.77 5.83
N ALA A 388 28.12 3.54 4.80
CA ALA A 388 29.11 4.29 4.01
C ALA A 388 29.85 5.34 4.84
N LEU A 389 29.13 6.08 5.71
CA LEU A 389 29.74 7.03 6.66
C LEU A 389 30.68 6.33 7.65
N LEU A 390 30.32 5.12 8.09
CA LEU A 390 31.17 4.27 8.94
C LEU A 390 32.29 3.55 8.16
N GLN A 391 32.40 3.76 6.84
CA GLN A 391 33.34 3.10 5.94
C GLN A 391 33.24 1.57 5.93
N GLN A 392 32.07 1.03 6.27
CA GLN A 392 31.75 -0.41 6.20
C GLN A 392 31.19 -0.74 4.82
N TRP A 393 32.09 -0.78 3.84
CA TRP A 393 31.73 -0.80 2.42
C TRP A 393 30.96 -2.05 1.98
N ASP A 394 31.23 -3.20 2.58
CA ASP A 394 30.54 -4.46 2.23
C ASP A 394 29.04 -4.39 2.55
N GLU A 395 28.69 -3.93 3.76
CA GLU A 395 27.30 -3.76 4.17
C GLU A 395 26.63 -2.60 3.44
N ALA A 396 27.35 -1.49 3.22
CA ALA A 396 26.85 -0.36 2.45
C ALA A 396 26.46 -0.79 1.02
N GLN A 397 27.34 -1.57 0.35
CA GLN A 397 27.08 -2.11 -0.98
C GLN A 397 25.91 -3.11 -0.99
N ARG A 398 25.77 -3.94 0.05
CA ARG A 398 24.67 -4.89 0.17
C ARG A 398 23.31 -4.18 0.20
N TYR A 399 23.13 -3.22 1.11
CA TYR A 399 21.88 -2.48 1.24
C TYR A 399 21.63 -1.53 0.06
N TYR A 400 22.68 -0.95 -0.52
CA TYR A 400 22.58 -0.16 -1.75
C TYR A 400 22.00 -1.00 -2.91
N GLN A 401 22.56 -2.19 -3.14
CA GLN A 401 22.13 -3.06 -4.24
C GLN A 401 20.71 -3.61 -4.00
N GLU A 402 20.40 -4.00 -2.77
CA GLU A 402 19.06 -4.44 -2.40
C GLU A 402 18.02 -3.33 -2.60
N GLY A 403 18.33 -2.10 -2.14
CA GLY A 403 17.48 -0.93 -2.29
C GLY A 403 17.18 -0.59 -3.75
N ILE A 404 18.21 -0.53 -4.61
CA ILE A 404 18.02 -0.27 -6.05
C ILE A 404 17.21 -1.38 -6.74
N THR A 405 17.52 -2.65 -6.44
CA THR A 405 16.82 -3.78 -7.06
C THR A 405 15.33 -3.75 -6.67
N THR A 406 15.05 -3.52 -5.39
CA THR A 406 13.68 -3.41 -4.88
C THR A 406 12.97 -2.19 -5.48
N ALA A 407 13.64 -1.04 -5.61
CA ALA A 407 13.08 0.17 -6.20
C ALA A 407 12.68 -0.05 -7.67
N HIS A 408 13.50 -0.75 -8.45
CA HIS A 408 13.15 -1.13 -9.82
C HIS A 408 11.94 -2.07 -9.88
N ASP A 409 11.85 -3.04 -8.97
CA ASP A 409 10.72 -3.97 -8.92
C ASP A 409 9.41 -3.30 -8.47
N VAL A 410 9.48 -2.31 -7.58
CA VAL A 410 8.33 -1.49 -7.18
C VAL A 410 7.89 -0.60 -8.34
N SER A 411 8.82 0.12 -8.98
CA SER A 411 8.51 1.02 -10.09
C SER A 411 7.88 0.30 -11.30
N LYS A 412 8.31 -0.93 -11.61
CA LYS A 412 7.68 -1.76 -12.65
C LYS A 412 6.23 -2.16 -12.35
N LYS A 413 5.85 -2.22 -11.07
CA LYS A 413 4.51 -2.62 -10.63
C LYS A 413 3.56 -1.45 -10.44
N ALA A 414 4.09 -0.27 -10.14
CA ALA A 414 3.30 0.89 -9.76
C ALA A 414 2.93 1.80 -10.95
N ASP A 415 3.39 1.51 -12.18
CA ASP A 415 3.35 2.42 -13.34
C ASP A 415 3.84 3.85 -13.03
N SER A 416 4.53 4.02 -11.90
CA SER A 416 5.18 5.23 -11.45
C SER A 416 6.69 5.02 -11.53
N GLN A 417 7.38 6.01 -12.09
CA GLN A 417 8.80 6.13 -11.83
C GLN A 417 8.93 6.60 -10.39
N ASP A 418 9.34 5.71 -9.47
CA ASP A 418 9.86 6.10 -8.15
C ASP A 418 11.21 6.82 -8.32
N SER A 419 11.17 7.92 -9.05
CA SER A 419 12.30 8.69 -9.55
C SER A 419 13.07 9.31 -8.39
N LEU A 420 12.39 9.67 -7.30
CA LEU A 420 13.05 10.32 -6.15
C LEU A 420 13.92 9.37 -5.34
N LEU A 421 13.46 8.15 -5.05
CA LEU A 421 14.26 7.18 -4.28
C LEU A 421 15.44 6.67 -5.12
N LEU A 422 15.22 6.40 -6.40
CA LEU A 422 16.30 6.06 -7.33
C LEU A 422 17.33 7.21 -7.44
N GLN A 423 16.87 8.46 -7.49
CA GLN A 423 17.75 9.63 -7.46
C GLN A 423 18.57 9.70 -6.17
N LYS A 424 17.95 9.44 -5.00
CA LYS A 424 18.69 9.40 -3.72
C LYS A 424 19.83 8.37 -3.75
N PHE A 425 19.60 7.18 -4.28
CA PHE A 425 20.66 6.18 -4.42
C PHE A 425 21.75 6.64 -5.40
N GLU A 426 21.38 7.27 -6.51
CA GLU A 426 22.35 7.84 -7.44
C GLU A 426 23.21 8.93 -6.77
N ASP A 427 22.60 9.83 -5.99
CA ASP A 427 23.32 10.85 -5.22
C ASP A 427 24.26 10.22 -4.19
N LEU A 428 23.82 9.16 -3.52
CA LEU A 428 24.64 8.41 -2.57
C LEU A 428 25.86 7.78 -3.25
N ARG A 429 25.68 7.24 -4.46
CA ARG A 429 26.78 6.70 -5.27
C ARG A 429 27.76 7.80 -5.70
N GLN A 430 27.26 8.96 -6.08
CA GLN A 430 28.11 10.11 -6.44
C GLN A 430 28.94 10.58 -5.23
N GLN A 431 28.35 10.59 -4.04
CA GLN A 431 29.05 10.90 -2.79
C GLN A 431 30.06 9.80 -2.40
N HIS A 432 29.76 8.53 -2.74
CA HIS A 432 30.58 7.37 -2.43
C HIS A 432 30.83 6.49 -3.66
N PRO A 433 31.78 6.83 -4.55
CA PRO A 433 32.02 6.12 -5.82
C PRO A 433 32.45 4.65 -5.71
N ARG A 434 32.69 4.15 -4.48
CA ARG A 434 32.92 2.72 -4.20
C ARG A 434 31.64 1.89 -4.33
N LEU A 435 30.48 2.52 -4.19
CA LEU A 435 29.19 1.85 -4.40
C LEU A 435 28.99 1.64 -5.90
N THR A 436 28.62 0.42 -6.31
CA THR A 436 28.45 0.08 -7.72
C THR A 436 27.05 -0.46 -8.00
N THR A 437 26.53 -0.17 -9.20
CA THR A 437 25.26 -0.71 -9.70
C THR A 437 25.43 -2.03 -10.45
N SER A 438 26.67 -2.52 -10.59
CA SER A 438 26.94 -3.77 -11.29
C SER A 438 26.35 -4.94 -10.50
N GLN A 439 25.44 -5.64 -11.13
CA GLN A 439 24.52 -6.65 -10.60
C GLN A 439 25.18 -7.96 -10.14
N VAL A 440 26.37 -7.91 -9.55
CA VAL A 440 27.02 -9.09 -9.02
C VAL A 440 27.50 -8.82 -7.60
N ALA A 441 26.57 -8.89 -6.65
CA ALA A 441 26.92 -9.06 -5.25
C ALA A 441 27.49 -10.47 -5.06
N LEU A 442 28.76 -10.64 -5.44
CA LEU A 442 29.51 -11.86 -5.15
C LEU A 442 29.82 -11.87 -3.67
N ASN A 443 29.45 -12.93 -2.97
CA ASN A 443 29.93 -13.13 -1.61
C ASN A 443 31.47 -13.32 -1.63
N PRO A 444 32.19 -13.08 -0.52
CA PRO A 444 33.65 -13.19 -0.48
C PRO A 444 34.19 -14.54 -0.98
N ARG A 445 33.44 -15.64 -0.80
CA ARG A 445 33.84 -16.97 -1.26
C ARG A 445 33.78 -17.11 -2.78
N GLN A 446 32.76 -16.51 -3.39
CA GLN A 446 32.60 -16.44 -4.84
C GLN A 446 33.66 -15.52 -5.47
N GLN A 447 34.01 -14.41 -4.82
CA GLN A 447 35.11 -13.54 -5.25
C GLN A 447 36.45 -14.28 -5.23
N ASN A 448 36.75 -15.00 -4.15
CA ASN A 448 37.95 -15.85 -4.04
C ASN A 448 38.04 -16.91 -5.14
N ALA A 449 36.89 -17.48 -5.51
CA ALA A 449 36.82 -18.47 -6.58
C ALA A 449 37.10 -17.87 -7.95
N LEU A 450 36.54 -16.70 -8.26
CA LEU A 450 36.85 -16.00 -9.51
C LEU A 450 38.32 -15.55 -9.57
N ALA A 451 38.88 -15.05 -8.46
CA ALA A 451 40.30 -14.70 -8.39
C ALA A 451 41.22 -15.93 -8.60
N HIS A 452 40.84 -17.09 -8.07
CA HIS A 452 41.55 -18.34 -8.33
C HIS A 452 41.47 -18.76 -9.80
N VAL A 453 40.29 -18.70 -10.42
CA VAL A 453 40.12 -19.05 -11.84
C VAL A 453 40.86 -18.07 -12.74
N ASP A 454 40.89 -16.78 -12.41
CA ASP A 454 41.66 -15.77 -13.15
C ASP A 454 43.17 -16.08 -13.12
N ARG A 455 43.68 -16.50 -11.96
CA ARG A 455 45.10 -16.81 -11.78
C ARG A 455 45.53 -18.16 -12.33
N TYR A 456 44.67 -19.18 -12.26
CA TYR A 456 45.03 -20.58 -12.56
C TYR A 456 44.21 -21.20 -13.70
N GLY A 457 43.34 -20.43 -14.36
CA GLY A 457 42.54 -20.81 -15.52
C GLY A 457 41.28 -21.62 -15.21
N GLU A 458 41.27 -22.40 -14.13
CA GLU A 458 40.12 -23.20 -13.72
C GLU A 458 40.06 -23.42 -12.19
N ILE A 459 38.90 -23.86 -11.70
CA ILE A 459 38.70 -24.29 -10.33
C ILE A 459 37.87 -25.57 -10.28
N SER A 460 38.18 -26.46 -9.34
CA SER A 460 37.36 -27.63 -9.02
C SER A 460 36.56 -27.39 -7.74
N ASN A 461 35.48 -28.14 -7.52
CA ASN A 461 34.76 -28.09 -6.24
C ASN A 461 35.70 -28.41 -5.05
N ARG A 462 36.65 -29.35 -5.21
CA ARG A 462 37.65 -29.66 -4.16
C ARG A 462 38.52 -28.45 -3.82
N VAL A 463 39.00 -27.74 -4.83
CA VAL A 463 39.85 -26.56 -4.65
C VAL A 463 39.05 -25.40 -4.06
N TYR A 464 37.81 -25.19 -4.52
CA TYR A 464 36.89 -24.20 -3.95
C TYR A 464 36.71 -24.39 -2.44
N ARG A 465 36.47 -25.63 -2.00
CA ARG A 465 36.36 -25.95 -0.57
C ARG A 465 37.62 -25.64 0.21
N GLN A 466 38.78 -25.94 -0.37
CA GLN A 466 40.08 -25.75 0.27
C GLN A 466 40.40 -24.26 0.46
N ILE A 467 40.12 -23.41 -0.51
CA ILE A 467 40.42 -21.96 -0.43
C ILE A 467 39.39 -21.20 0.41
N ASN A 468 38.17 -21.72 0.56
CA ASN A 468 37.08 -21.02 1.25
C ASN A 468 36.66 -21.67 2.59
N GLY A 469 37.23 -22.83 2.96
CA GLY A 469 36.92 -23.51 4.22
C GLY A 469 35.46 -23.97 4.35
N VAL A 470 34.82 -24.40 3.26
CA VAL A 470 33.38 -24.76 3.24
C VAL A 470 33.13 -26.22 2.89
N GLU A 471 31.94 -26.70 3.25
CA GLU A 471 31.46 -28.04 2.92
C GLU A 471 31.07 -28.18 1.43
N ASN A 472 30.89 -29.43 0.98
CA ASN A 472 30.63 -29.75 -0.44
C ASN A 472 29.34 -29.15 -0.97
N LYS A 473 28.28 -29.14 -0.15
CA LYS A 473 26.98 -28.58 -0.52
C LYS A 473 27.09 -27.09 -0.82
N THR A 474 27.67 -26.32 0.09
CA THR A 474 27.90 -24.87 -0.06
C THR A 474 28.78 -24.55 -1.27
N ALA A 475 29.87 -25.31 -1.47
CA ALA A 475 30.74 -25.13 -2.64
C ALA A 475 30.00 -25.42 -3.96
N ALA A 476 29.14 -26.42 -4.00
CA ALA A 476 28.35 -26.75 -5.18
C ALA A 476 27.29 -25.69 -5.49
N GLU A 477 26.62 -25.15 -4.47
CA GLU A 477 25.64 -24.07 -4.61
C GLU A 477 26.28 -22.77 -5.10
N ASP A 478 27.41 -22.35 -4.50
CA ASP A 478 28.14 -21.14 -4.93
C ASP A 478 28.67 -21.26 -6.37
N LEU A 479 29.29 -22.40 -6.72
CA LEU A 479 29.79 -22.63 -8.09
C LEU A 479 28.64 -22.70 -9.12
N LYS A 480 27.50 -23.28 -8.73
CA LYS A 480 26.30 -23.30 -9.58
C LYS A 480 25.74 -21.89 -9.78
N ALA A 481 25.70 -21.07 -8.75
CA ALA A 481 25.26 -19.68 -8.83
C ALA A 481 26.14 -18.87 -9.80
N LEU A 482 27.47 -19.02 -9.70
CA LEU A 482 28.42 -18.39 -10.63
C LEU A 482 28.24 -18.83 -12.09
N VAL A 483 27.84 -20.09 -12.32
CA VAL A 483 27.53 -20.60 -13.67
C VAL A 483 26.20 -20.05 -14.19
N VAL A 484 25.16 -20.01 -13.35
CA VAL A 484 23.85 -19.44 -13.71
C VAL A 484 23.98 -17.95 -14.04
N GLN A 485 24.87 -17.24 -13.35
CA GLN A 485 25.19 -15.83 -13.59
C GLN A 485 26.10 -15.60 -14.81
N GLY A 486 26.54 -16.67 -15.48
CA GLY A 486 27.41 -16.58 -16.66
C GLY A 486 28.86 -16.17 -16.35
N LEU A 487 29.28 -16.17 -15.09
CA LEU A 487 30.63 -15.79 -14.66
C LEU A 487 31.62 -16.96 -14.72
N LEU A 488 31.11 -18.19 -14.66
CA LEU A 488 31.88 -19.41 -14.88
C LEU A 488 31.16 -20.31 -15.89
N ALA A 489 31.95 -21.06 -16.65
CA ALA A 489 31.49 -22.14 -17.51
C ALA A 489 31.91 -23.49 -16.90
N LYS A 490 30.95 -24.40 -16.74
CA LYS A 490 31.20 -25.77 -16.30
C LYS A 490 31.78 -26.59 -17.46
N ILE A 491 32.88 -27.29 -17.20
CA ILE A 491 33.53 -28.20 -18.15
C ILE A 491 33.70 -29.60 -17.51
N GLY A 492 33.39 -30.64 -18.29
CA GLY A 492 33.44 -32.04 -17.84
C GLY A 492 32.22 -32.51 -17.03
N GLN A 493 32.24 -33.78 -16.63
CA GLN A 493 31.18 -34.44 -15.85
C GLN A 493 31.77 -35.27 -14.71
N GLY A 494 31.00 -35.48 -13.64
CA GLY A 494 31.42 -36.29 -12.48
C GLY A 494 32.64 -35.71 -11.76
N ALA A 495 33.56 -36.58 -11.32
CA ALA A 495 34.78 -36.20 -10.59
C ALA A 495 35.75 -35.31 -11.39
N ALA A 496 35.62 -35.29 -12.72
CA ALA A 496 36.42 -34.46 -13.62
C ALA A 496 35.84 -33.04 -13.82
N THR A 497 34.73 -32.69 -13.16
CA THR A 497 34.12 -31.35 -13.31
C THR A 497 35.09 -30.24 -12.89
N ARG A 498 35.28 -29.27 -13.78
CA ARG A 498 36.01 -28.02 -13.55
C ARG A 498 35.17 -26.83 -13.98
N TYR A 499 35.51 -25.64 -13.50
CA TYR A 499 34.84 -24.39 -13.83
C TYR A 499 35.90 -23.40 -14.29
N ARG A 500 35.67 -22.75 -15.44
CA ARG A 500 36.60 -21.77 -16.05
C ARG A 500 35.86 -20.51 -16.47
N LEU A 501 36.55 -19.43 -16.81
CA LEU A 501 35.91 -18.28 -17.46
C LEU A 501 35.31 -18.69 -18.83
N PRO A 502 34.13 -18.18 -19.22
CA PRO A 502 33.54 -18.46 -20.53
C PRO A 502 34.43 -17.99 -21.69
N ALA A 503 34.43 -18.74 -22.82
CA ALA A 503 35.25 -18.43 -24.00
C ALA A 503 34.70 -17.27 -24.85
N GLU A 504 33.41 -17.00 -24.76
CA GLU A 504 32.76 -15.82 -25.33
C GLU A 504 32.39 -14.89 -24.17
N LYS A 505 32.95 -13.68 -24.15
CA LYS A 505 32.51 -12.63 -23.22
C LYS A 505 31.03 -12.38 -23.51
N PRO A 506 30.14 -12.36 -22.50
CA PRO A 506 28.77 -11.91 -22.72
C PRO A 506 28.84 -10.52 -23.35
N SER A 507 28.04 -10.29 -24.39
CA SER A 507 27.92 -8.98 -25.03
C SER A 507 27.33 -8.00 -24.02
N LEU A 508 28.21 -7.38 -23.22
CA LEU A 508 27.94 -6.09 -22.63
C LEU A 508 27.69 -5.14 -23.82
N SER A 509 26.48 -4.61 -23.94
CA SER A 509 26.28 -3.36 -24.63
C SER A 509 27.06 -2.30 -23.84
N LEU A 510 28.36 -2.18 -24.12
CA LEU A 510 29.16 -1.08 -23.64
C LEU A 510 28.45 0.20 -24.10
N PRO A 511 28.18 1.17 -23.20
CA PRO A 511 27.55 2.43 -23.57
C PRO A 511 28.57 3.30 -24.32
N LEU A 512 28.94 2.84 -25.52
CA LEU A 512 29.81 3.55 -26.42
C LEU A 512 29.02 4.70 -27.01
N SER A 513 29.55 5.91 -26.91
CA SER A 513 29.03 7.05 -27.65
C SER A 513 28.98 6.74 -29.15
N ASN A 514 28.09 7.40 -29.90
CA ASN A 514 28.02 7.24 -31.35
C ASN A 514 29.38 7.47 -32.02
N ARG A 515 30.20 8.39 -31.49
CA ARG A 515 31.57 8.66 -31.97
C ARG A 515 32.54 7.49 -31.74
N GLN A 516 32.45 6.84 -30.58
CA GLN A 516 33.25 5.65 -30.27
C GLN A 516 32.82 4.46 -31.12
N GLN A 517 31.51 4.29 -31.39
CA GLN A 517 31.01 3.26 -32.29
C GLN A 517 31.49 3.46 -33.72
N GLU A 518 31.46 4.70 -34.22
CA GLU A 518 31.95 5.07 -35.54
C GLU A 518 33.46 4.84 -35.68
N ALA A 519 34.24 5.18 -34.65
CA ALA A 519 35.68 4.91 -34.62
C ALA A 519 36.00 3.40 -34.64
N LEU A 520 35.22 2.57 -33.94
CA LEU A 520 35.39 1.11 -33.99
C LEU A 520 34.98 0.54 -35.35
N ALA A 521 33.97 1.10 -36.01
CA ALA A 521 33.60 0.73 -37.38
C ALA A 521 34.74 1.05 -38.37
N TYR A 522 35.30 2.26 -38.29
CA TYR A 522 36.47 2.66 -39.07
C TYR A 522 37.67 1.73 -38.83
N LEU A 523 37.93 1.40 -37.57
CA LEU A 523 39.01 0.50 -37.18
C LEU A 523 38.87 -0.92 -37.74
N ARG A 524 37.64 -1.45 -37.83
CA ARG A 524 37.39 -2.76 -38.47
C ARG A 524 37.71 -2.75 -39.96
N GLN A 525 37.50 -1.61 -40.64
CA GLN A 525 37.74 -1.48 -42.07
C GLN A 525 39.20 -1.13 -42.42
N HIS A 526 39.87 -0.33 -41.60
CA HIS A 526 41.20 0.23 -41.92
C HIS A 526 42.33 -0.24 -40.99
N GLY A 527 42.01 -1.07 -39.98
CA GLY A 527 42.95 -1.75 -39.10
C GLY A 527 43.66 -0.88 -38.06
N HIS A 528 43.67 0.44 -38.23
CA HIS A 528 44.22 1.40 -37.28
C HIS A 528 43.56 2.78 -37.39
N ILE A 529 43.59 3.56 -36.30
CA ILE A 529 43.14 4.95 -36.27
C ILE A 529 44.15 5.80 -35.49
N SER A 530 44.45 7.00 -35.97
CA SER A 530 45.24 7.99 -35.22
C SER A 530 44.31 9.05 -34.63
N ASN A 531 44.77 9.80 -33.64
CA ASN A 531 43.99 10.91 -33.09
C ASN A 531 43.57 11.91 -34.19
N ARG A 532 44.45 12.20 -35.17
CA ARG A 532 44.12 13.05 -36.32
C ARG A 532 42.97 12.48 -37.15
N ILE A 533 42.99 11.18 -37.44
CA ILE A 533 41.94 10.51 -38.21
C ILE A 533 40.62 10.50 -37.41
N TYR A 534 40.67 10.21 -36.11
CA TYR A 534 39.50 10.22 -35.23
C TYR A 534 38.79 11.57 -35.23
N ARG A 535 39.53 12.68 -35.12
CA ARG A 535 38.97 14.04 -35.16
C ARG A 535 38.32 14.34 -36.50
N ASN A 536 38.93 13.92 -37.60
CA ASN A 536 38.37 14.13 -38.94
C ASN A 536 37.10 13.31 -39.16
N LEU A 537 37.04 12.10 -38.60
CA LEU A 537 35.87 11.22 -38.67
C LEU A 537 34.69 11.80 -37.86
N THR A 538 34.96 12.24 -36.64
CA THR A 538 33.90 12.58 -35.66
C THR A 538 33.68 14.08 -35.44
N GLN A 539 34.44 14.94 -36.14
CA GLN A 539 34.39 16.40 -36.06
C GLN A 539 34.62 16.98 -34.65
N VAL A 540 35.41 16.31 -33.80
CA VAL A 540 35.72 16.78 -32.44
C VAL A 540 37.12 17.38 -32.29
N GLY A 541 37.29 18.21 -31.25
CA GLY A 541 38.58 18.78 -30.89
C GLY A 541 39.58 17.77 -30.32
N ASN A 542 40.86 18.15 -30.28
CA ASN A 542 41.97 17.28 -29.88
C ASN A 542 41.81 16.64 -28.49
N LYS A 543 41.32 17.41 -27.51
CA LYS A 543 41.14 16.97 -26.12
C LYS A 543 40.04 15.89 -26.02
N ALA A 544 38.94 16.07 -26.74
CA ALA A 544 37.82 15.11 -26.75
C ALA A 544 38.22 13.81 -27.47
N ALA A 545 38.89 13.91 -28.64
CA ALA A 545 39.39 12.73 -29.34
C ALA A 545 40.40 11.92 -28.51
N ALA A 546 41.27 12.60 -27.74
CA ALA A 546 42.22 11.92 -26.86
C ALA A 546 41.56 11.24 -25.66
N ALA A 547 40.45 11.79 -25.15
CA ALA A 547 39.64 11.17 -24.10
C ALA A 547 38.90 9.95 -24.67
N ASP A 548 38.13 10.11 -25.75
CA ASP A 548 37.35 9.03 -26.34
C ASP A 548 38.23 7.82 -26.76
N LEU A 549 39.43 8.06 -27.31
CA LEU A 549 40.40 7.01 -27.65
C LEU A 549 41.04 6.36 -26.42
N ARG A 550 41.24 7.11 -25.33
CA ARG A 550 41.75 6.55 -24.07
C ARG A 550 40.69 5.68 -23.41
N ASP A 551 39.44 6.13 -23.39
CA ASP A 551 38.31 5.36 -22.88
C ASP A 551 38.19 4.02 -23.62
N LEU A 552 38.34 4.01 -24.95
CA LEU A 552 38.36 2.77 -25.74
C LEU A 552 39.53 1.84 -25.39
N VAL A 553 40.68 2.38 -24.98
CA VAL A 553 41.84 1.59 -24.49
C VAL A 553 41.56 1.04 -23.09
N GLU A 554 41.03 1.85 -22.20
CA GLU A 554 40.67 1.45 -20.83
C GLU A 554 39.55 0.39 -20.83
N MET A 555 38.61 0.49 -21.77
CA MET A 555 37.58 -0.53 -22.03
C MET A 555 38.13 -1.80 -22.69
N GLY A 556 39.42 -1.83 -23.05
CA GLY A 556 40.08 -2.97 -23.68
C GLY A 556 39.60 -3.29 -25.09
N LEU A 557 38.98 -2.33 -25.78
CA LEU A 557 38.50 -2.49 -27.16
C LEU A 557 39.57 -2.18 -28.20
N VAL A 558 40.49 -1.27 -27.88
CA VAL A 558 41.63 -0.93 -28.73
C VAL A 558 42.93 -0.89 -27.92
N LYS A 559 44.06 -1.15 -28.57
CA LYS A 559 45.40 -1.00 -27.99
C LYS A 559 46.14 0.16 -28.65
N GLN A 560 46.79 0.97 -27.82
CA GLN A 560 47.67 2.04 -28.26
C GLN A 560 49.03 1.47 -28.70
N GLN A 561 49.52 1.90 -29.86
CA GLN A 561 50.85 1.58 -30.37
C GLN A 561 51.62 2.87 -30.69
N GLY A 562 52.81 3.01 -30.09
CA GLY A 562 53.66 4.19 -30.22
C GLY A 562 53.43 5.25 -29.13
N LYS A 563 54.27 6.30 -29.15
CA LYS A 563 54.20 7.46 -28.23
C LYS A 563 54.32 8.76 -29.03
N GLY A 564 53.67 9.82 -28.57
CA GLY A 564 53.71 11.14 -29.22
C GLY A 564 52.84 11.24 -30.49
N PRO A 565 53.15 12.15 -31.43
CA PRO A 565 52.31 12.44 -32.59
C PRO A 565 52.17 11.26 -33.59
N ALA A 566 52.99 10.22 -33.47
CA ALA A 566 52.91 9.00 -34.27
C ALA A 566 52.02 7.89 -33.64
N THR A 567 51.29 8.20 -32.57
CA THR A 567 50.44 7.22 -31.88
C THR A 567 49.27 6.77 -32.76
N ILE A 568 49.13 5.45 -32.90
CA ILE A 568 47.99 4.79 -33.56
C ILE A 568 47.32 3.81 -32.61
N TYR A 569 46.03 3.57 -32.81
CA TYR A 569 45.21 2.64 -32.04
C TYR A 569 44.74 1.52 -32.97
N ARG A 570 44.73 0.28 -32.50
CA ARG A 570 44.25 -0.90 -33.24
C ARG A 570 43.28 -1.70 -32.39
N LEU A 571 42.36 -2.44 -33.00
CA LEU A 571 41.51 -3.37 -32.24
C LEU A 571 42.38 -4.38 -31.47
N VAL A 572 41.95 -4.71 -30.25
CA VAL A 572 42.65 -5.67 -29.38
C VAL A 572 42.57 -7.07 -29.97
#